data_AF-A0A7S1ST29-F1
#
_entry.id   AF-A0A7S1ST29-F1
#
_cell.length_a   1.000
_cell.length_b   1.000
_cell.length_c   1.000
_cell.angle_alpha   90.00
_cell.angle_beta   90.00
_cell.angle_gamma   90.00
#
_symmetry.space_group_name_H-M   'P 1'
#
loop_
_entity.id
_entity.type
_entity.pdbx_description
1 polymer ?
#
loop_
_entity_poly.entity_id
_entity_poly.type
_entity_poly.pdbx_seq_one_letter_code
_entity_poly.pdbx_strand_id
1 'polypeptide(L)'
;MFGLELHWGVLITGLDTFLALGLQSWGIRKVEVLVGVLFAFIIFCYVMEFTLISPSALEIADGLLPRLWHRNSKYSYSVWLELLCANLGAAVCPPNFYLQSALVLTRQIERTDKEIRSSFKHNFNETALCIGIATVINLVMLVLAGTIFFPNRVVSLEQGAELLEKTLG
;
A
#
# COMPACT_ATOMS: atom_id res chain seq x y z
N MET A 1 5.37 -10.35 18.07
CA MET A 1 6.56 -11.15 17.68
C MET A 1 7.74 -11.07 18.65
N PHE A 2 8.02 -9.95 19.35
CA PHE A 2 9.15 -9.92 20.33
C PHE A 2 8.76 -9.70 21.80
N GLY A 3 7.49 -9.44 22.13
CA GLY A 3 7.05 -9.19 23.51
C GLY A 3 7.75 -8.01 24.19
N LEU A 4 8.42 -7.15 23.42
CA LEU A 4 9.18 -6.01 23.90
C LEU A 4 8.23 -4.87 24.24
N GLU A 5 8.45 -4.23 25.39
CA GLU A 5 7.71 -3.03 25.78
C GLU A 5 7.98 -1.89 24.80
N LEU A 6 6.96 -1.04 24.57
CA LEU A 6 6.96 0.01 23.54
C LEU A 6 8.21 0.92 23.58
N HIS A 7 8.76 1.17 24.76
CA HIS A 7 9.95 2.00 24.93
C HIS A 7 11.21 1.39 24.31
N TRP A 8 11.37 0.05 24.33
CA TRP A 8 12.46 -0.62 23.63
C TRP A 8 12.27 -0.55 22.12
N GLY A 9 11.02 -0.61 21.64
CA GLY A 9 10.70 -0.39 20.22
C GLY A 9 11.17 0.96 19.72
N VAL A 10 10.95 2.04 20.50
CA VAL A 10 11.41 3.40 20.15
C VAL A 10 12.93 3.51 20.08
N LEU A 11 13.66 2.83 20.98
CA LEU A 11 15.13 2.81 20.92
C LEU A 11 15.63 2.08 19.67
N ILE A 12 14.99 0.98 19.29
CA ILE A 12 15.35 0.20 18.10
C ILE A 12 15.06 1.01 16.83
N THR A 13 13.93 1.70 16.72
CA THR A 13 13.65 2.56 15.55
C THR A 13 14.61 3.73 15.46
N GLY A 14 15.04 4.29 16.60
CA GLY A 14 16.14 5.24 16.64
C GLY A 14 17.43 4.66 16.05
N LEU A 15 17.80 3.44 16.45
CA LEU A 15 18.97 2.75 15.92
C LEU A 15 18.83 2.42 14.42
N ASP A 16 17.63 2.07 13.95
CA ASP A 16 17.33 1.81 12.55
C ASP A 16 17.58 3.06 11.68
N THR A 17 17.28 4.26 12.18
CA THR A 17 17.62 5.50 11.43
C THR A 17 19.13 5.66 11.24
N PHE A 18 19.95 5.32 12.24
CA PHE A 18 21.42 5.30 12.10
C PHE A 18 21.88 4.21 11.14
N LEU A 19 21.26 3.03 11.19
CA LEU A 19 21.54 1.94 10.25
C LEU A 19 21.21 2.35 8.81
N ALA A 20 20.07 2.99 8.57
CA ALA A 20 19.65 3.49 7.28
C ALA A 20 20.63 4.54 6.72
N LEU A 21 21.09 5.48 7.56
CA LEU A 21 22.13 6.45 7.19
C LEU A 21 23.46 5.76 6.86
N GLY A 22 23.85 4.76 7.66
CA GLY A 22 25.02 3.93 7.40
C GLY A 22 24.92 3.17 6.08
N LEU A 23 23.75 2.60 5.79
CA LEU A 23 23.49 1.86 4.56
C LEU A 23 23.45 2.77 3.33
N GLN A 24 22.95 4.00 3.47
CA GLN A 24 22.98 5.01 2.41
C GLN A 24 24.42 5.36 1.99
N SER A 25 25.36 5.37 2.95
CA SER A 25 26.78 5.61 2.66
C SER A 25 27.44 4.49 1.82
N TRP A 26 26.84 3.30 1.77
CA TRP A 26 27.33 2.14 1.00
C TRP A 26 26.86 2.11 -0.46
N GLY A 27 26.02 3.08 -0.86
CA GLY A 27 25.58 3.30 -2.23
C GLY A 27 24.09 3.04 -2.45
N ILE A 28 23.42 4.01 -3.09
CA ILE A 28 21.96 4.03 -3.36
C ILE A 28 21.46 2.75 -4.04
N ARG A 29 22.22 2.20 -4.99
CA ARG A 29 21.81 0.98 -5.73
C ARG A 29 21.61 -0.24 -4.82
N LYS A 30 22.41 -0.37 -3.75
CA LYS A 30 22.27 -1.51 -2.82
C LYS A 30 21.03 -1.36 -1.95
N VAL A 31 20.74 -0.14 -1.51
CA VAL A 31 19.54 0.20 -0.75
C VAL A 31 18.29 -0.06 -1.59
N GLU A 32 18.30 0.34 -2.86
CA GLU A 32 17.19 0.11 -3.79
C GLU A 32 16.88 -1.38 -3.96
N VAL A 33 17.90 -2.22 -4.16
CA VAL A 33 17.72 -3.68 -4.27
C VAL A 33 17.19 -4.28 -2.97
N LEU A 34 17.71 -3.85 -1.82
CA LEU A 34 17.23 -4.32 -0.51
C LEU A 34 15.74 -4.02 -0.32
N VAL A 35 15.33 -2.77 -0.58
CA VAL A 35 13.93 -2.35 -0.50
C VAL A 35 13.08 -3.13 -1.50
N GLY A 36 13.54 -3.31 -2.73
CA GLY A 36 12.85 -4.12 -3.75
C GLY A 36 12.61 -5.56 -3.32
N VAL A 37 13.60 -6.21 -2.67
CA VAL A 37 13.45 -7.57 -2.13
C VAL A 37 12.43 -7.61 -1.00
N LEU A 38 12.45 -6.63 -0.08
CA LEU A 38 11.47 -6.53 1.00
C LEU A 38 10.04 -6.37 0.46
N PHE A 39 9.85 -5.50 -0.53
CA PHE A 39 8.55 -5.34 -1.19
C PHE A 39 8.09 -6.61 -1.89
N ALA A 40 8.99 -7.28 -2.63
CA ALA A 40 8.68 -8.55 -3.28
C ALA A 40 8.26 -9.62 -2.26
N PHE A 41 8.91 -9.67 -1.10
CA PHE A 41 8.55 -10.58 -0.01
C PHE A 41 7.16 -10.27 0.56
N ILE A 42 6.84 -9.00 0.80
CA ILE A 42 5.51 -8.58 1.27
C ILE A 42 4.41 -8.97 0.26
N ILE A 43 4.64 -8.69 -1.03
CA ILE A 43 3.69 -9.07 -2.09
C ILE A 43 3.52 -10.58 -2.13
N PHE A 44 4.62 -11.34 -2.01
CA PHE A 44 4.58 -12.79 -1.96
C PHE A 44 3.73 -13.31 -0.79
N CYS A 45 3.88 -12.74 0.41
CA CYS A 45 3.03 -13.09 1.56
C CYS A 45 1.55 -12.84 1.27
N TYR A 46 1.18 -11.68 0.73
CA TYR A 46 -0.23 -11.40 0.41
C TYR A 46 -0.81 -12.30 -0.68
N VAL A 47 -0.02 -12.65 -1.69
CA VAL A 47 -0.44 -13.61 -2.73
C VAL A 47 -0.68 -14.98 -2.10
N MET A 48 0.22 -15.43 -1.23
CA MET A 48 0.07 -16.69 -0.50
C MET A 48 -1.20 -16.69 0.35
N GLU A 49 -1.41 -15.65 1.18
CA GLU A 49 -2.63 -15.49 1.99
C GLU A 49 -3.90 -15.50 1.13
N PHE A 50 -3.88 -14.77 0.01
CA PHE A 50 -5.02 -14.70 -0.91
C PHE A 50 -5.37 -16.06 -1.50
N THR A 51 -4.37 -16.86 -1.87
CA THR A 51 -4.61 -18.22 -2.38
C THR A 51 -5.11 -19.19 -1.31
N LEU A 52 -4.63 -19.07 -0.07
CA LEU A 52 -5.04 -19.94 1.04
C LEU A 52 -6.49 -19.67 1.46
N ILE A 53 -6.89 -18.41 1.51
CA ILE A 53 -8.23 -18.01 1.94
C ILE A 53 -9.26 -18.23 0.83
N SER A 54 -8.83 -18.17 -0.45
CA SER A 54 -9.69 -18.39 -1.62
C SER A 54 -11.02 -17.63 -1.55
N PRO A 55 -10.99 -16.29 -1.46
CA PRO A 55 -12.20 -15.47 -1.34
C PRO A 55 -13.13 -15.67 -2.56
N SER A 56 -14.45 -15.57 -2.34
CA SER A 56 -15.41 -15.84 -3.40
C SER A 56 -15.33 -14.77 -4.50
N ALA A 57 -15.07 -15.19 -5.75
CA ALA A 57 -14.91 -14.28 -6.88
C ALA A 57 -16.17 -13.44 -7.15
N LEU A 58 -17.34 -13.98 -6.80
CA LEU A 58 -18.62 -13.30 -6.93
C LEU A 58 -18.73 -12.10 -5.97
N GLU A 59 -18.33 -12.25 -4.71
CA GLU A 59 -18.35 -11.15 -3.73
C GLU A 59 -17.32 -10.09 -4.07
N ILE A 60 -16.16 -10.49 -4.59
CA ILE A 60 -15.15 -9.55 -5.08
C ILE A 60 -15.75 -8.73 -6.23
N ALA A 61 -16.34 -9.38 -7.24
CA ALA A 61 -16.95 -8.70 -8.37
C ALA A 61 -18.09 -7.76 -7.94
N ASP A 62 -18.91 -8.17 -6.97
CA ASP A 62 -19.99 -7.33 -6.44
C ASP A 62 -19.44 -6.13 -5.64
N GLY A 63 -18.33 -6.30 -4.92
CA GLY A 63 -17.64 -5.26 -4.17
C GLY A 63 -16.91 -4.23 -5.04
N LEU A 64 -16.50 -4.61 -6.26
CA LEU A 64 -15.89 -3.67 -7.22
C LEU A 64 -16.90 -2.67 -7.81
N LEU A 65 -18.21 -2.96 -7.72
CA LEU A 65 -19.23 -2.06 -8.23
C LEU A 65 -19.31 -0.79 -7.36
N PRO A 66 -19.16 0.40 -7.95
CA PRO A 66 -19.24 1.65 -7.20
C PRO A 66 -20.66 1.86 -6.68
N ARG A 67 -20.86 1.69 -5.37
CA ARG A 67 -22.13 1.92 -4.69
C ARG A 67 -22.05 3.22 -3.90
N LEU A 68 -22.93 4.16 -4.21
CA LEU A 68 -23.12 5.36 -3.40
C LEU A 68 -23.85 5.00 -2.11
N TRP A 69 -23.55 5.71 -1.03
CA TRP A 69 -24.29 5.54 0.22
C TRP A 69 -25.78 5.82 -0.01
N HIS A 70 -26.63 4.91 0.45
CA HIS A 70 -28.08 5.05 0.37
C HIS A 70 -28.67 5.09 1.78
N ARG A 71 -29.79 5.80 1.96
CA ARG A 71 -30.47 5.99 3.26
C ARG A 71 -30.92 4.69 3.94
N ASN A 72 -31.00 3.59 3.18
CA ASN A 72 -31.34 2.24 3.68
C ASN A 72 -30.08 1.40 4.01
N SER A 73 -28.89 2.00 3.99
CA SER A 73 -27.66 1.32 4.37
C SER A 73 -27.67 1.00 5.87
N LYS A 74 -27.17 -0.18 6.23
CA LYS A 74 -26.95 -0.58 7.64
C LYS A 74 -25.93 0.31 8.36
N TYR A 75 -25.11 1.06 7.61
CA TYR A 75 -24.03 1.90 8.14
C TYR A 75 -24.36 3.39 8.01
N SER A 76 -24.02 4.15 9.05
CA SER A 76 -24.15 5.61 9.06
C SER A 76 -23.37 6.25 7.92
N TYR A 77 -23.90 7.34 7.36
CA TYR A 77 -23.22 8.14 6.33
C TYR A 77 -21.80 8.57 6.78
N SER A 78 -21.64 8.90 8.07
CA SER A 78 -20.34 9.30 8.64
C SER A 78 -19.29 8.20 8.51
N VAL A 79 -19.65 6.96 8.85
CA VAL A 79 -18.73 5.80 8.80
C VAL A 79 -18.32 5.49 7.35
N TRP A 80 -19.26 5.58 6.41
CA TRP A 80 -18.96 5.41 4.99
C TRP A 80 -17.98 6.48 4.49
N LEU A 81 -18.22 7.74 4.85
CA LEU A 81 -17.37 8.86 4.42
C LEU A 81 -15.99 8.81 5.09
N GLU A 82 -15.91 8.44 6.36
CA GLU A 82 -14.65 8.22 7.08
C GLU A 82 -13.81 7.13 6.41
N LEU A 83 -14.41 5.97 6.07
CA LEU A 83 -13.69 4.89 5.41
C LEU A 83 -13.22 5.30 4.00
N LEU A 84 -14.06 6.03 3.27
CA LEU A 84 -13.71 6.55 1.94
C LEU A 84 -12.54 7.54 2.03
N CYS A 85 -12.63 8.52 2.94
CA CYS A 85 -11.58 9.51 3.17
C CYS A 85 -10.29 8.88 3.70
N ALA A 86 -10.38 7.88 4.58
CA ALA A 86 -9.23 7.15 5.10
C ALA A 86 -8.50 6.39 3.99
N ASN A 87 -9.23 5.65 3.13
CA ASN A 87 -8.64 4.94 2.00
C ASN A 87 -8.03 5.90 0.97
N LEU A 88 -8.72 7.00 0.64
CA LEU A 88 -8.20 8.00 -0.28
C LEU A 88 -6.95 8.70 0.29
N GLY A 89 -6.98 9.08 1.57
CA GLY A 89 -5.85 9.71 2.24
C GLY A 89 -4.63 8.80 2.35
N ALA A 90 -4.83 7.51 2.59
CA ALA A 90 -3.75 6.52 2.63
C ALA A 90 -3.12 6.27 1.26
N ALA A 91 -3.92 6.27 0.19
CA ALA A 91 -3.42 6.07 -1.18
C ALA A 91 -2.69 7.31 -1.74
N VAL A 92 -3.07 8.51 -1.31
CA VAL A 92 -2.54 9.78 -1.80
C VAL A 92 -1.55 10.35 -0.78
N CYS A 93 -0.28 9.95 -0.89
CA CYS A 93 0.80 10.48 -0.04
C CYS A 93 1.39 11.78 -0.64
N PRO A 94 1.15 12.98 -0.07
CA PRO A 94 1.56 14.25 -0.66
C PRO A 94 3.05 14.36 -1.03
N PRO A 95 4.01 13.90 -0.20
CA PRO A 95 5.44 13.97 -0.51
C PRO A 95 5.83 13.25 -1.81
N ASN A 96 5.15 12.14 -2.14
CA ASN A 96 5.46 11.36 -3.34
C ASN A 96 5.09 12.13 -4.62
N PHE A 97 4.00 12.92 -4.59
CA PHE A 97 3.63 13.80 -5.71
C PHE A 97 4.67 14.88 -5.96
N TYR A 98 5.22 15.47 -4.90
CA TYR A 98 6.29 16.48 -5.02
C TYR A 98 7.57 15.87 -5.58
N LEU A 99 7.99 14.72 -5.06
CA LEU A 99 9.20 14.03 -5.53
C LEU A 99 9.09 13.62 -6.99
N GLN A 100 7.96 13.03 -7.39
CA GLN A 100 7.74 12.60 -8.76
C GLN A 100 7.70 13.79 -9.73
N SER A 101 7.08 14.91 -9.32
CA SER A 101 7.09 16.15 -10.10
C SER A 101 8.52 16.69 -10.27
N ALA A 102 9.33 16.66 -9.21
CA ALA A 102 10.73 17.08 -9.27
C ALA A 102 11.59 16.16 -10.16
N LEU A 103 11.40 14.84 -10.09
CA LEU A 103 12.13 13.88 -10.92
C LEU A 103 11.86 14.08 -12.41
N VAL A 104 10.60 14.33 -12.79
CA VAL A 104 10.23 14.64 -14.18
C VAL A 104 10.92 15.92 -14.66
N LEU A 105 11.12 16.91 -13.79
CA LEU A 105 11.82 18.17 -14.11
C LEU A 105 13.34 18.00 -14.25
N THR A 106 13.96 17.01 -13.59
CA THR A 106 15.41 16.76 -13.68
C THR A 106 15.85 16.06 -14.96
N ARG A 107 14.93 15.47 -15.73
CA ARG A 107 15.23 14.76 -16.98
C ARG A 107 15.60 15.78 -18.07
N GLN A 108 16.80 15.68 -18.64
CA GLN A 108 17.20 16.52 -19.77
C GLN A 108 16.44 16.08 -21.03
N ILE A 109 15.34 16.78 -21.31
CA ILE A 109 14.51 16.60 -22.51
C ILE A 109 14.78 17.82 -23.40
N GLU A 110 15.07 17.63 -24.69
CA GLU A 110 15.14 18.79 -25.58
C GLU A 110 13.75 19.43 -25.65
N ARG A 111 13.70 20.76 -25.52
CA ARG A 111 12.42 21.50 -25.45
C ARG A 111 11.80 21.69 -26.84
N THR A 112 11.62 20.59 -27.54
CA THR A 112 10.92 20.51 -28.83
C THR A 112 9.55 19.85 -28.60
N ASP A 113 8.48 20.41 -29.19
CA ASP A 113 7.10 19.93 -28.97
C ASP A 113 6.91 18.42 -29.19
N LYS A 114 7.64 17.84 -30.15
CA LYS A 114 7.62 16.40 -30.43
C LYS A 114 8.19 15.57 -29.28
N GLU A 115 9.32 15.99 -28.70
CA GLU A 115 10.00 15.27 -27.62
C GLU A 115 9.28 15.40 -26.29
N ILE A 116 8.69 16.58 -26.02
CA ILE A 116 7.85 16.81 -24.85
C ILE A 116 6.64 15.87 -24.88
N ARG A 117 5.94 15.79 -26.03
CA ARG A 117 4.77 14.92 -26.17
C ARG A 117 5.12 13.44 -26.08
N SER A 118 6.27 13.03 -26.61
CA SER A 118 6.76 11.65 -26.48
C SER A 118 7.10 11.32 -25.02
N SER A 119 7.85 12.19 -24.35
CA SER A 119 8.26 12.02 -22.95
C SER A 119 7.05 11.99 -22.02
N PHE A 120 6.05 12.85 -22.24
CA PHE A 120 4.81 12.84 -21.48
C PHE A 120 4.08 11.49 -21.58
N LYS A 121 3.94 10.92 -22.79
CA LYS A 121 3.28 9.62 -22.96
C LYS A 121 4.00 8.49 -22.22
N HIS A 122 5.33 8.48 -22.26
CA HIS A 122 6.12 7.49 -21.53
C HIS A 122 5.95 7.64 -20.02
N ASN A 123 6.12 8.86 -19.49
CA ASN A 123 5.95 9.13 -18.06
C ASN A 123 4.52 8.82 -17.59
N PHE A 124 3.51 9.13 -18.40
CA PHE A 124 2.12 8.82 -18.10
C PHE A 124 1.88 7.31 -18.03
N ASN A 125 2.36 6.55 -19.01
CA ASN A 125 2.20 5.10 -19.02
C ASN A 125 2.95 4.42 -17.86
N GLU A 126 4.17 4.87 -17.56
CA GLU A 126 4.97 4.37 -16.43
C GLU A 126 4.24 4.62 -15.11
N THR A 127 3.76 5.85 -14.90
CA THR A 127 3.02 6.23 -13.70
C THR A 127 1.70 5.47 -13.58
N ALA A 128 0.94 5.38 -14.68
CA ALA A 128 -0.34 4.67 -14.72
C ALA A 128 -0.15 3.18 -14.42
N LEU A 129 0.91 2.56 -14.92
CA LEU A 129 1.24 1.16 -14.61
C LEU A 129 1.56 0.98 -13.13
N CYS A 130 2.43 1.83 -12.56
CA CYS A 130 2.78 1.78 -11.14
C CYS A 130 1.56 1.96 -10.22
N ILE A 131 0.70 2.96 -10.50
CA ILE A 131 -0.54 3.19 -9.75
C ILE A 131 -1.52 2.02 -9.94
N GLY A 132 -1.60 1.45 -11.14
CA GLY A 132 -2.42 0.29 -11.43
C GLY A 132 -2.02 -0.91 -10.56
N ILE A 133 -0.72 -1.24 -10.50
CA ILE A 133 -0.19 -2.31 -9.65
C ILE A 133 -0.48 -2.03 -8.17
N ALA A 134 -0.23 -0.81 -7.70
CA ALA A 134 -0.52 -0.41 -6.32
C ALA A 134 -2.02 -0.56 -5.97
N THR A 135 -2.90 -0.23 -6.92
CA THR A 135 -4.36 -0.38 -6.76
C THR A 135 -4.76 -1.85 -6.63
N VAL A 136 -4.17 -2.73 -7.44
CA VAL A 136 -4.41 -4.17 -7.34
C VAL A 136 -3.98 -4.72 -5.99
N ILE A 137 -2.79 -4.33 -5.50
CA ILE A 137 -2.32 -4.75 -4.18
C ILE A 137 -3.26 -4.23 -3.08
N ASN A 138 -3.66 -2.96 -3.13
CA ASN A 138 -4.61 -2.40 -2.16
C ASN A 138 -5.98 -3.10 -2.19
N LEU A 139 -6.43 -3.54 -3.37
CA LEU A 139 -7.66 -4.32 -3.51
C LEU A 139 -7.52 -5.70 -2.87
N VAL A 140 -6.41 -6.40 -3.11
CA VAL A 140 -6.10 -7.69 -2.47
C VAL A 140 -6.09 -7.54 -0.95
N MET A 141 -5.43 -6.49 -0.45
CA MET A 141 -5.42 -6.14 0.97
C MET A 141 -6.81 -5.93 1.55
N LEU A 142 -7.66 -5.17 0.85
CA LEU A 142 -9.01 -4.88 1.28
C LEU A 142 -9.88 -6.14 1.32
N VAL A 143 -9.76 -7.02 0.33
CA VAL A 143 -10.49 -8.30 0.27
C VAL A 143 -10.03 -9.22 1.41
N LEU A 144 -8.72 -9.38 1.60
CA LEU A 144 -8.16 -10.18 2.70
C LEU A 144 -8.64 -9.69 4.06
N ALA A 145 -8.55 -8.37 4.29
CA ALA A 145 -9.04 -7.78 5.53
C ALA A 145 -10.54 -7.99 5.72
N GLY A 146 -11.32 -7.87 4.65
CA GLY A 146 -12.76 -8.14 4.65
C GLY A 146 -13.10 -9.60 4.95
N THR A 147 -12.32 -10.56 4.45
CA THR A 147 -12.60 -12.00 4.67
C THR A 147 -12.14 -12.49 6.03
N ILE A 148 -10.98 -12.02 6.53
CA ILE A 148 -10.37 -12.52 7.77
C ILE A 148 -10.91 -11.78 9.00
N PHE A 149 -11.02 -10.47 8.91
CA PHE A 149 -11.33 -9.65 10.08
C PHE A 149 -12.82 -9.39 10.24
N PHE A 150 -13.62 -9.34 9.17
CA PHE A 150 -15.05 -9.09 9.31
C PHE A 150 -15.81 -10.32 9.85
N PRO A 151 -16.74 -10.17 10.83
CA PRO A 151 -17.27 -8.94 11.44
C PRO A 151 -16.54 -8.50 12.72
N ASN A 152 -15.43 -9.14 13.09
CA ASN A 152 -14.67 -8.80 14.28
C ASN A 152 -14.05 -7.41 14.15
N ARG A 153 -14.25 -6.56 15.17
CA ARG A 153 -13.63 -5.24 15.20
C ARG A 153 -12.19 -5.36 15.67
N VAL A 154 -11.26 -5.34 14.73
CA VAL A 154 -9.82 -5.32 15.01
C VAL A 154 -9.38 -3.87 15.21
N VAL A 155 -8.81 -3.57 16.39
CA VAL A 155 -8.36 -2.21 16.74
C VAL A 155 -6.85 -2.15 16.90
N SER A 156 -6.18 -3.29 17.14
CA SER A 156 -4.72 -3.38 17.24
C SER A 156 -4.11 -4.34 16.23
N LEU A 157 -2.86 -4.09 15.85
CA LEU A 157 -2.07 -4.97 14.99
C LEU A 157 -1.87 -6.35 15.61
N GLU A 158 -1.79 -6.43 16.94
CA GLU A 158 -1.65 -7.69 17.68
C GLU A 158 -2.90 -8.56 17.53
N GLN A 159 -4.09 -7.97 17.67
CA GLN A 159 -5.35 -8.67 17.43
C GLN A 159 -5.47 -9.14 15.97
N GLY A 160 -5.01 -8.33 15.02
CA GLY A 160 -4.96 -8.71 13.61
C GLY A 160 -4.03 -9.90 13.37
N ALA A 161 -2.85 -9.89 13.98
CA ALA A 161 -1.88 -10.99 13.87
C ALA A 161 -2.42 -12.30 14.46
N GLU A 162 -3.06 -12.24 15.63
CA GLU A 162 -3.67 -13.42 16.28
C GLU A 162 -4.80 -14.03 15.44
N LEU A 163 -5.63 -13.19 14.82
CA LEU A 163 -6.71 -13.66 13.94
C LEU A 163 -6.17 -14.27 12.64
N LEU A 164 -5.08 -13.71 12.09
CA LEU A 164 -4.40 -14.27 10.93
C LEU A 164 -3.81 -15.64 11.24
N GLU A 165 -3.09 -15.78 12.36
CA GLU A 165 -2.53 -17.05 12.83
C GLU A 165 -3.62 -18.11 12.99
N LYS A 166 -4.72 -17.77 13.66
CA LYS A 166 -5.86 -18.67 13.85
C LYS A 166 -6.54 -19.10 12.54
N THR A 167 -6.51 -18.26 11.51
CA THR A 167 -7.17 -18.52 10.23
C THR A 167 -6.29 -19.34 9.29
N LEU A 168 -4.96 -19.16 9.36
CA LEU A 168 -3.98 -19.82 8.49
C LEU A 168 -3.49 -21.16 9.02
N GLY A 169 -3.56 -21.39 10.35
CA GLY A 169 -3.19 -22.65 11.00
C GLY A 169 -1.85 -22.58 11.71
#